data_AF-A0A936QK60-F1
#
_entry.id   AF-A0A936QK60-F1
#
_cell.length_a   1.000
_cell.length_b   1.000
_cell.length_c   1.000
_cell.angle_alpha   90.00
_cell.angle_beta   90.00
_cell.angle_gamma   90.00
#
_symmetry.space_group_name_H-M   'P 1'
#
loop_
_entity.id
_entity.type
_entity.pdbx_description
1 polymer ?
#
loop_
_entity_poly.entity_id
_entity_poly.type
_entity_poly.pdbx_seq_one_letter_code
_entity_poly.pdbx_strand_id
1 'polypeptide(L)'
;MQRSQYKWTLPKEIQARLGNESWGAQRALYEVEHLLLVLHAPPKADRDAREHEVFLRLPGGKWLYKGAERGEAALDNYLDDYRKLFTDFESRFEKGQGVDALFQIIDDLIPLARSSANMKQAFQS
;
A
#
# COMPACT_ATOMS: atom_id res chain seq x y z
N MET A 1 14.45 -5.56 -11.85
CA MET A 1 14.54 -5.13 -10.44
C MET A 1 14.42 -6.37 -9.57
N GLN A 2 15.09 -6.42 -8.42
CA GLN A 2 14.98 -7.52 -7.46
C GLN A 2 14.10 -7.07 -6.28
N ARG A 3 13.24 -7.95 -5.77
CA ARG A 3 12.40 -7.66 -4.60
C ARG A 3 13.27 -7.24 -3.42
N SER A 4 12.92 -6.13 -2.77
CA SER A 4 13.62 -5.68 -1.56
C SER A 4 13.67 -6.78 -0.50
N GLN A 5 14.81 -6.94 0.15
CA GLN A 5 14.97 -7.86 1.27
C GLN A 5 14.90 -7.08 2.58
N TYR A 6 14.11 -7.59 3.54
CA TYR A 6 13.96 -7.01 4.86
C TYR A 6 14.52 -7.95 5.92
N LYS A 7 14.97 -7.39 7.05
CA LYS A 7 15.52 -8.13 8.19
C LYS A 7 14.40 -8.79 9.00
N TRP A 8 13.74 -9.79 8.42
CA TRP A 8 12.71 -10.60 9.07
C TRP A 8 12.79 -12.05 8.59
N THR A 9 12.11 -12.95 9.28
CA THR A 9 11.99 -14.36 8.87
C THR A 9 10.56 -14.59 8.38
N LEU A 10 10.42 -15.02 7.12
CA LEU A 10 9.13 -15.39 6.54
C LEU A 10 8.99 -16.93 6.54
N PRO A 11 7.81 -17.48 6.85
CA PRO A 11 7.51 -18.90 6.64
C PRO A 11 7.73 -19.32 5.18
N LYS A 12 8.05 -20.60 4.95
CA LYS A 12 8.31 -21.14 3.60
C LYS A 12 7.06 -21.04 2.70
N GLU A 13 5.89 -21.19 3.31
CA GLU A 13 4.56 -21.09 2.72
C GLU A 13 4.32 -19.68 2.15
N ILE A 14 4.70 -18.65 2.90
CA ILE A 14 4.65 -17.26 2.41
C ILE A 14 5.68 -17.07 1.30
N GLN A 15 6.92 -17.52 1.49
CA GLN A 15 8.00 -17.36 0.51
C GLN A 15 7.63 -17.98 -0.85
N ALA A 16 7.00 -19.15 -0.85
CA ALA A 16 6.55 -19.86 -2.06
C ALA A 16 5.50 -19.07 -2.88
N ARG A 17 4.79 -18.13 -2.25
CA ARG A 17 3.75 -17.29 -2.89
C ARG A 17 4.28 -15.94 -3.36
N LEU A 18 5.56 -15.62 -3.11
CA LEU A 18 6.19 -14.36 -3.47
C LEU A 18 7.09 -14.52 -4.70
N GLY A 19 6.96 -13.61 -5.67
CA GLY A 19 7.86 -13.54 -6.83
C GLY A 19 9.23 -12.94 -6.50
N ASN A 20 10.21 -13.14 -7.39
CA ASN A 20 11.59 -12.72 -7.18
C ASN A 20 11.86 -11.24 -7.54
N GLU A 21 11.04 -10.67 -8.44
CA GLU A 21 11.27 -9.34 -9.01
C GLU A 21 10.65 -8.20 -8.18
N SER A 22 9.48 -8.46 -7.57
CA SER A 22 8.73 -7.48 -6.76
C SER A 22 7.87 -8.17 -5.69
N TRP A 23 7.28 -7.38 -4.79
CA TRP A 23 6.31 -7.88 -3.82
C TRP A 23 4.94 -8.20 -4.46
N GLY A 24 4.66 -7.61 -5.63
CA GLY A 24 3.51 -7.92 -6.48
C GLY A 24 2.29 -7.05 -6.22
N ALA A 25 1.11 -7.59 -6.54
CA ALA A 25 -0.16 -6.93 -6.30
C ALA A 25 -0.45 -6.75 -4.79
N GLN A 26 -1.33 -5.80 -4.47
CA GLN A 26 -1.81 -5.64 -3.11
C GLN A 26 -2.59 -6.88 -2.69
N ARG A 27 -2.23 -7.47 -1.54
CA ARG A 27 -2.81 -8.71 -1.02
C ARG A 27 -2.43 -8.94 0.43
N ALA A 28 -3.26 -9.68 1.15
CA ALA A 28 -2.85 -10.36 2.36
C ALA A 28 -2.47 -11.82 2.07
N LEU A 29 -1.46 -12.32 2.78
CA LEU A 29 -1.08 -13.72 2.82
C LEU A 29 -1.07 -14.15 4.28
N TYR A 30 -1.98 -15.05 4.65
CA TYR A 30 -2.04 -15.64 5.98
C TYR A 30 -1.59 -17.09 5.92
N GLU A 31 -0.44 -17.40 6.53
CA GLU A 31 0.14 -18.75 6.56
C GLU A 31 0.89 -18.94 7.87
N VAL A 32 0.76 -20.12 8.49
CA VAL A 32 1.49 -20.48 9.72
C VAL A 32 1.37 -19.38 10.81
N GLU A 33 0.16 -18.87 11.01
CA GLU A 33 -0.17 -17.78 11.95
C GLU A 33 0.52 -16.42 11.66
N HIS A 34 1.23 -16.29 10.55
CA HIS A 34 1.78 -15.02 10.08
C HIS A 34 0.81 -14.37 9.11
N LEU A 35 0.66 -13.04 9.20
CA LEU A 35 -0.08 -12.24 8.21
C LEU A 35 0.91 -11.31 7.52
N LEU A 36 1.20 -11.54 6.25
CA LEU A 36 1.95 -10.61 5.40
C LEU A 36 0.96 -9.75 4.61
N LEU A 37 1.04 -8.44 4.77
CA LEU A 37 0.34 -7.48 3.92
C LEU A 37 1.34 -6.89 2.93
N VAL A 38 1.04 -7.04 1.65
CA VAL A 38 1.69 -6.31 0.57
C VAL A 38 0.72 -5.21 0.15
N LEU A 39 1.09 -3.96 0.33
CA LEU A 39 0.30 -2.79 -0.06
C LEU A 39 1.12 -1.91 -1.02
N HIS A 40 0.45 -1.02 -1.75
CA HIS A 40 1.09 -0.02 -2.60
C HIS A 40 1.02 1.34 -1.90
N ALA A 41 2.14 2.06 -1.93
CA ALA A 41 2.18 3.45 -1.49
C ALA A 41 1.13 4.28 -2.24
N PRO A 42 0.59 5.35 -1.63
CA PRO A 42 -0.31 6.26 -2.33
C PRO A 42 0.30 6.68 -3.67
N PRO A 43 -0.47 6.64 -4.78
CA PRO A 43 0.05 7.04 -6.08
C PRO A 43 0.44 8.50 -6.05
N LYS A 44 1.58 8.83 -6.66
CA LYS A 44 2.06 10.19 -6.84
C LYS A 44 2.32 10.44 -8.32
N ALA A 45 1.99 11.65 -8.79
CA ALA A 45 2.13 12.03 -10.19
C ALA A 45 3.59 11.99 -10.69
N ASP A 46 4.57 12.05 -9.80
CA ASP A 46 6.01 12.15 -10.09
C ASP A 46 6.76 10.81 -9.96
N ARG A 47 6.07 9.70 -9.69
CA ARG A 47 6.71 8.39 -9.49
C ARG A 47 6.19 7.35 -10.48
N ASP A 48 7.05 6.98 -11.43
CA ASP A 48 6.80 5.89 -12.39
C ASP A 48 6.75 4.50 -11.71
N ALA A 49 7.50 4.32 -10.62
CA ALA A 49 7.58 3.05 -9.91
C ALA A 49 6.60 2.99 -8.74
N ARG A 50 5.75 1.95 -8.73
CA ARG A 50 4.89 1.64 -7.58
C ARG A 50 5.75 1.14 -6.41
N GLU A 51 5.87 1.97 -5.38
CA GLU A 51 6.50 1.57 -4.12
C GLU A 51 5.59 0.65 -3.31
N HIS A 52 6.21 -0.30 -2.62
CA HIS A 52 5.50 -1.29 -1.83
C HIS A 52 5.62 -0.97 -0.34
N GLU A 53 4.48 -0.99 0.35
CA GLU A 53 4.36 -0.85 1.78
C GLU A 53 4.07 -2.24 2.35
N VAL A 54 5.08 -2.86 2.95
CA VAL A 54 5.04 -4.28 3.32
C VAL A 54 5.06 -4.42 4.84
N PHE A 55 4.04 -5.11 5.35
CA PHE A 55 3.83 -5.33 6.77
C PHE A 55 3.79 -6.83 7.07
N LEU A 56 4.33 -7.23 8.22
CA LEU A 56 4.28 -8.61 8.69
C LEU A 56 3.79 -8.61 10.13
N ARG A 57 2.66 -9.24 10.38
CA ARG A 57 2.23 -9.62 11.72
C ARG A 57 2.75 -11.02 12.04
N LEU A 58 3.48 -11.13 13.14
CA LEU A 58 3.99 -12.40 13.68
C LEU A 58 2.87 -13.14 14.47
N PRO A 59 3.02 -14.45 14.75
CA PRO A 59 2.03 -15.24 15.50
C PRO A 59 1.66 -14.66 16.87
N GLY A 60 2.59 -13.97 17.54
CA GLY A 60 2.35 -13.25 18.79
C GLY A 60 1.65 -11.89 18.65
N GLY A 61 1.18 -11.53 17.45
CA GLY A 61 0.49 -10.27 17.17
C GLY A 61 1.40 -9.07 16.91
N LYS A 62 2.72 -9.20 17.09
CA LYS A 62 3.69 -8.13 16.83
C LYS A 62 3.74 -7.77 15.34
N TRP A 63 3.65 -6.47 15.04
CA TRP A 63 3.72 -5.95 13.69
C TRP A 63 5.10 -5.40 13.32
N LEU A 64 5.60 -5.82 12.16
CA LEU A 64 6.80 -5.31 11.51
C LEU A 64 6.41 -4.54 10.25
N TYR A 65 7.15 -3.47 9.96
CA TYR A 65 7.03 -2.71 8.74
C TYR A 65 8.40 -2.63 8.05
N LYS A 66 8.49 -3.17 6.83
CA LYS A 66 9.76 -3.27 6.06
C LYS A 66 10.92 -3.82 6.93
N GLY A 67 10.61 -4.80 7.80
CA GLY A 67 11.57 -5.43 8.73
C GLY A 67 11.88 -4.67 10.02
N ALA A 68 11.23 -3.54 10.30
CA ALA A 68 11.42 -2.76 11.54
C ALA A 68 10.21 -2.90 12.49
N GLU A 69 10.46 -2.87 13.80
CA GLU A 69 9.46 -3.01 14.86
C GLU A 69 8.63 -1.73 15.10
N ARG A 70 7.90 -1.32 14.06
CA ARG A 70 7.05 -0.11 14.07
C ARG A 70 5.79 -0.30 13.23
N GLY A 71 5.33 -1.54 13.11
CA GLY A 71 4.34 -1.90 12.10
C GLY A 71 2.96 -1.28 12.31
N GLU A 72 2.49 -1.19 13.55
CA GLU A 72 1.19 -0.57 13.88
C GLU A 72 1.19 0.93 13.52
N ALA A 73 2.14 1.69 14.08
CA ALA A 73 2.27 3.12 13.77
C ALA A 73 2.52 3.38 12.27
N ALA A 74 3.25 2.49 11.59
CA ALA A 74 3.44 2.61 10.14
C ALA A 74 2.16 2.32 9.34
N LEU A 75 1.28 1.43 9.84
CA LEU A 75 0.01 1.13 9.20
C LEU A 75 -0.97 2.29 9.37
N ASP A 76 -1.01 2.91 10.55
CA ASP A 76 -1.78 4.13 10.80
C ASP A 76 -1.33 5.27 9.88
N ASN A 77 -0.01 5.52 9.83
CA ASN A 77 0.56 6.53 8.92
C ASN A 77 0.23 6.25 7.45
N TYR A 78 0.26 4.99 7.04
CA TYR A 78 -0.09 4.58 5.69
C TYR A 78 -1.54 4.94 5.34
N LEU A 79 -2.49 4.65 6.24
CA LEU A 79 -3.91 5.01 6.04
C LEU A 79 -4.10 6.52 6.04
N ASP A 80 -3.41 7.23 6.93
CA ASP A 80 -3.42 8.69 6.98
C ASP A 80 -2.88 9.33 5.71
N ASP A 81 -1.87 8.74 5.07
CA ASP A 81 -1.32 9.26 3.82
C ASP A 81 -2.33 9.13 2.65
N TYR A 82 -3.07 8.02 2.57
CA TYR A 82 -4.20 7.90 1.64
C TYR A 82 -5.30 8.93 1.94
N ARG A 83 -5.61 9.14 3.22
CA ARG A 83 -6.63 10.11 3.64
C ARG A 83 -6.22 11.55 3.30
N LYS A 84 -4.98 11.94 3.57
CA LYS A 84 -4.43 13.27 3.22
C LYS A 84 -4.49 13.50 1.72
N LEU A 85 -4.12 12.50 0.92
CA LEU A 85 -4.17 12.60 -0.53
C LEU A 85 -5.61 12.78 -1.02
N PHE A 86 -6.57 12.05 -0.45
CA PHE A 86 -7.99 12.23 -0.75
C PHE A 86 -8.48 13.65 -0.37
N THR A 87 -8.15 14.14 0.83
CA THR A 87 -8.51 15.50 1.26
C THR A 87 -7.89 16.59 0.39
N ASP A 88 -6.68 16.38 -0.14
CA ASP A 88 -6.08 17.29 -1.13
C ASP A 88 -6.91 17.35 -2.41
N PHE A 89 -7.38 16.20 -2.93
CA PHE A 89 -8.28 16.16 -4.08
C PHE A 89 -9.62 16.86 -3.81
N GLU A 90 -10.21 16.69 -2.62
CA GLU A 90 -11.43 17.41 -2.25
C GLU A 90 -11.20 18.92 -2.29
N SER A 91 -10.10 19.40 -1.69
CA SER A 91 -9.74 20.83 -1.73
C SER A 91 -9.46 21.34 -3.16
N ARG A 92 -8.82 20.54 -4.01
CA ARG A 92 -8.60 20.88 -5.43
C ARG A 92 -9.92 20.97 -6.19
N PHE A 93 -10.85 20.07 -5.91
CA PHE A 93 -12.18 20.05 -6.52
C PHE A 93 -13.01 21.26 -6.11
N GLU A 94 -13.02 21.62 -4.83
CA GLU A 94 -13.74 22.81 -4.33
C GLU A 94 -13.21 24.12 -4.91
N LYS A 95 -11.90 24.22 -5.14
CA LYS A 95 -11.24 25.42 -5.68
C LYS A 95 -11.25 25.49 -7.21
N GLY A 96 -11.35 24.36 -7.88
CA GLY A 96 -11.28 24.26 -9.33
C GLY A 96 -12.47 24.93 -10.00
N GLN A 97 -12.20 25.92 -10.86
CA GLN A 97 -13.21 26.50 -11.74
C GLN A 97 -12.86 26.14 -13.18
N GLY A 98 -13.74 25.40 -13.85
CA GLY A 98 -13.61 25.06 -15.27
C GLY A 98 -13.38 23.58 -15.55
N VAL A 99 -13.64 23.21 -16.81
CA VAL A 99 -13.65 21.82 -17.28
C VAL A 99 -12.25 21.20 -17.29
N ASP A 100 -11.21 21.96 -17.64
CA ASP A 100 -9.82 21.46 -17.70
C ASP A 100 -9.30 21.08 -16.30
N ALA A 101 -9.62 21.89 -15.29
CA ALA A 101 -9.27 21.60 -13.89
C ALA A 101 -9.95 20.31 -13.41
N LEU A 102 -11.20 20.07 -13.83
CA LEU A 102 -11.92 18.85 -13.51
C LEU A 102 -11.28 17.61 -14.15
N PHE A 103 -10.90 17.68 -15.44
CA PHE A 103 -10.24 16.57 -16.11
C PHE A 103 -8.92 16.19 -15.44
N GLN A 104 -8.09 17.18 -15.09
CA GLN A 104 -6.84 16.93 -14.38
C GLN A 104 -7.07 16.24 -13.03
N ILE A 105 -8.11 16.65 -12.29
CA ILE A 105 -8.48 16.02 -11.02
C ILE A 105 -8.91 14.56 -11.23
N ILE A 106 -9.72 14.29 -12.26
CA ILE A 106 -10.17 12.93 -12.60
C ILE A 106 -8.99 12.03 -12.96
N ASP A 107 -8.09 12.50 -13.83
CA ASP A 107 -6.92 11.74 -14.28
C ASP A 107 -6.04 11.32 -13.10
N ASP A 108 -5.83 12.24 -12.16
CA ASP A 108 -5.05 11.99 -10.95
C ASP A 108 -5.81 11.10 -9.92
N LEU A 109 -7.14 11.15 -9.88
CA LEU A 109 -7.98 10.35 -8.98
C LEU A 109 -8.08 8.87 -9.40
N ILE A 110 -8.04 8.57 -10.70
CA ILE A 110 -8.13 7.21 -11.22
C ILE A 110 -7.12 6.25 -10.56
N PRO A 111 -5.81 6.55 -10.50
CA PRO A 111 -4.85 5.67 -9.86
C PRO A 111 -5.11 5.54 -8.35
N LEU A 112 -5.55 6.60 -7.68
CA LEU A 112 -5.91 6.56 -6.25
C LEU A 112 -7.08 5.62 -6.02
N ALA A 113 -8.17 5.77 -6.78
CA ALA A 113 -9.36 4.92 -6.67
C ALA A 113 -9.02 3.44 -6.90
N ARG A 114 -8.21 3.15 -7.92
CA ARG A 114 -7.73 1.78 -8.20
C ARG A 114 -6.90 1.23 -7.04
N SER A 115 -5.96 2.01 -6.51
CA SER A 115 -5.11 1.58 -5.41
C SER A 115 -5.92 1.35 -4.13
N SER A 116 -6.83 2.27 -3.79
CA SER A 116 -7.72 2.15 -2.63
C SER A 116 -8.65 0.93 -2.71
N ALA A 117 -9.18 0.62 -3.90
CA ALA A 117 -10.02 -0.57 -4.10
C ALA A 117 -9.24 -1.87 -3.86
N ASN A 118 -8.02 -1.95 -4.40
CA ASN A 118 -7.13 -3.10 -4.21
C ASN A 118 -6.64 -3.22 -2.75
N MET A 119 -6.39 -2.10 -2.07
CA MET A 119 -6.06 -2.05 -0.64
C MET A 119 -7.21 -2.59 0.20
N LYS A 120 -8.45 -2.13 -0.06
CA LYS A 120 -9.65 -2.64 0.60
C LYS A 120 -9.79 -4.16 0.42
N GLN A 121 -9.59 -4.67 -0.81
CA GLN A 121 -9.62 -6.10 -1.07
C GLN A 121 -8.55 -6.85 -0.27
N ALA A 122 -7.33 -6.32 -0.18
CA ALA A 122 -6.25 -6.90 0.61
C ALA A 122 -6.56 -6.95 2.12
N PHE A 123 -7.28 -5.97 2.68
CA PHE A 123 -7.70 -6.00 4.08
C PHE A 123 -8.89 -6.94 4.36
N GLN A 124 -9.64 -7.33 3.34
CA GLN A 124 -10.85 -8.16 3.46
C GLN A 124 -10.62 -9.63 3.09
N SER A 125 -9.43 -9.99 2.64
CA SER A 125 -9.06 -11.35 2.19
C SER A 125 -8.67 -12.28 3.33
#